data_AF-A0A1Q4FBA8-F1
#
_entry.id   AF-A0A1Q4FBA8-F1
#
_cell.length_a   1.000
_cell.length_b   1.000
_cell.length_c   1.000
_cell.angle_alpha   90.00
_cell.angle_beta   90.00
_cell.angle_gamma   90.00
#
_symmetry.space_group_name_H-M   'P 1'
#
loop_
_entity.id
_entity.type
_entity.pdbx_description
1 polymer ?
#
loop_
_entity_poly.entity_id
_entity_poly.type
_entity_poly.pdbx_seq_one_letter_code
_entity_poly.pdbx_strand_id
1 'polypeptide(L)'
;MITVNPVYIDYVLDPITGGADDESTIEIYGHYRPDEESDIKELARDVLLPEFKKQKPILQVAVKNTLAYYLTYPKKVNFESIFNSLLLPIETPSNARIFFQWIWEVFFPGESKEYIKNEIVKEDFDVNAPYYLLTGTDGYNTPLN
;
A
#
# COMPACT_ATOMS: atom_id res chain seq x y z
N MET A 1 0.91 18.21 -10.26
CA MET A 1 -0.35 17.52 -9.88
C MET A 1 -0.03 16.06 -9.67
N ILE A 2 -0.36 15.53 -8.51
CA ILE A 2 -0.14 14.13 -8.13
C ILE A 2 -1.45 13.38 -8.26
N THR A 3 -1.43 12.21 -8.89
CA THR A 3 -2.58 11.29 -8.88
C THR A 3 -2.38 10.26 -7.77
N VAL A 4 -3.42 10.01 -7.00
CA VAL A 4 -3.44 8.98 -5.95
C VAL A 4 -4.61 8.04 -6.20
N ASN A 5 -4.44 6.75 -5.88
CA ASN A 5 -5.47 5.74 -6.08
C ASN A 5 -5.39 4.69 -4.96
N PRO A 6 -6.50 4.36 -4.26
CA PRO A 6 -6.48 3.38 -3.16
C PRO A 6 -5.80 2.05 -3.50
N VAL A 7 -5.90 1.58 -4.73
CA VAL A 7 -5.31 0.30 -5.17
C VAL A 7 -3.79 0.25 -5.00
N TYR A 8 -3.11 1.41 -5.00
CA TYR A 8 -1.67 1.45 -4.77
C TYR A 8 -1.28 1.12 -3.32
N ILE A 9 -2.22 1.13 -2.37
CA ILE A 9 -1.95 0.68 -0.99
C ILE A 9 -1.75 -0.84 -0.94
N ASP A 10 -2.43 -1.61 -1.80
CA ASP A 10 -2.32 -3.06 -1.87
C ASP A 10 -0.88 -3.50 -2.16
N TYR A 11 -0.17 -2.73 -2.99
CA TYR A 11 1.24 -2.95 -3.35
C TYR A 11 2.22 -2.80 -2.18
N VAL A 12 1.78 -2.25 -1.04
CA VAL A 12 2.56 -2.22 0.20
C VAL A 12 2.62 -3.62 0.84
N LEU A 13 1.57 -4.43 0.67
CA LEU A 13 1.40 -5.74 1.31
C LEU A 13 1.45 -6.91 0.32
N ASP A 14 1.68 -6.64 -0.96
CA ASP A 14 1.75 -7.60 -2.08
C ASP A 14 2.43 -8.94 -1.74
N PRO A 15 3.59 -8.99 -1.03
CA PRO A 15 4.27 -10.26 -0.76
C PRO A 15 3.51 -11.24 0.14
N ILE A 16 2.55 -10.73 0.92
CA ILE A 16 1.75 -11.54 1.86
C ILE A 16 0.26 -11.53 1.51
N THR A 17 -0.14 -10.87 0.42
CA THR A 17 -1.53 -10.86 -0.05
C THR A 17 -1.98 -12.26 -0.48
N GLY A 18 -3.20 -12.64 -0.09
CA GLY A 18 -3.78 -13.96 -0.39
C GLY A 18 -3.23 -15.10 0.47
N GLY A 19 -2.37 -14.82 1.44
CA GLY A 19 -1.73 -15.83 2.28
C GLY A 19 -2.63 -16.49 3.32
N ALA A 20 -3.83 -15.95 3.58
CA ALA A 20 -4.74 -16.46 4.62
C ALA A 20 -5.28 -17.88 4.36
N ASP A 21 -5.24 -18.36 3.11
CA ASP A 21 -5.71 -19.70 2.75
C ASP A 21 -4.55 -20.72 2.58
N ASP A 22 -3.30 -20.30 2.81
CA ASP A 22 -2.12 -21.15 2.68
C ASP A 22 -1.47 -21.37 4.06
N GLU A 23 -1.60 -22.61 4.56
CA GLU A 23 -1.02 -23.02 5.84
C GLU A 23 0.48 -22.72 5.96
N SER A 24 1.23 -22.85 4.87
CA SER A 24 2.68 -22.57 4.88
C SER A 24 2.96 -21.08 5.04
N THR A 25 2.16 -20.24 4.40
CA THR A 25 2.24 -18.78 4.50
C THR A 25 1.79 -18.30 5.89
N ILE A 26 0.79 -18.93 6.49
CA ILE A 26 0.38 -18.69 7.89
C ILE A 26 1.50 -19.09 8.87
N GLU A 27 2.16 -20.23 8.67
CA GLU A 27 3.30 -20.64 9.53
C GLU A 27 4.45 -19.62 9.45
N ILE A 28 4.72 -19.08 8.25
CA ILE A 28 5.78 -18.11 8.03
C ILE A 28 5.45 -16.75 8.61
N TYR A 29 4.23 -16.23 8.46
CA TYR A 29 3.93 -14.82 8.80
C TYR A 29 2.97 -14.63 9.99
N GLY A 30 2.20 -15.65 10.38
CA GLY A 30 1.16 -15.54 11.41
C GLY A 30 1.68 -15.22 12.81
N HIS A 31 2.99 -15.24 13.03
CA HIS A 31 3.62 -14.83 14.27
C HIS A 31 3.76 -13.30 14.42
N TYR A 32 3.67 -12.53 13.34
CA TYR A 32 3.73 -11.07 13.40
C TYR A 32 2.44 -10.51 13.99
N ARG A 33 2.56 -9.74 15.08
CA ARG A 33 1.40 -9.12 15.73
C ARG A 33 1.09 -7.76 15.11
N PRO A 34 -0.10 -7.55 14.55
CA PRO A 34 -0.42 -6.37 13.76
C PRO A 34 -0.55 -5.06 14.56
N ASP A 35 -0.72 -5.18 15.88
CA ASP A 35 -0.80 -4.07 16.83
C ASP A 35 0.53 -3.79 17.56
N GLU A 36 1.61 -4.51 17.23
CA GLU A 36 2.94 -4.34 17.84
C GLU A 36 3.91 -3.65 16.87
N GLU A 37 4.41 -2.48 17.26
CA GLU A 37 5.29 -1.66 16.40
C GLU A 37 6.54 -2.42 15.96
N SER A 38 7.16 -3.16 16.88
CA SER A 38 8.39 -3.92 16.59
C SER A 38 8.15 -4.95 15.50
N ASP A 39 7.06 -5.72 15.62
CA ASP A 39 6.73 -6.83 14.74
C ASP A 39 6.41 -6.28 13.34
N ILE A 40 5.68 -5.18 13.24
CA ILE A 40 5.36 -4.56 11.94
C ILE A 40 6.57 -3.91 11.29
N LYS A 41 7.45 -3.30 12.06
CA LYS A 41 8.70 -2.75 11.51
C LYS A 41 9.67 -3.85 11.08
N GLU A 42 9.64 -5.02 11.72
CA GLU A 42 10.38 -6.21 11.31
C GLU A 42 9.83 -6.79 10.00
N LEU A 43 8.52 -7.10 9.95
CA LEU A 43 7.84 -7.54 8.74
C LEU A 43 8.09 -6.58 7.57
N ALA A 44 7.95 -5.28 7.79
CA ALA A 44 8.17 -4.27 6.76
C ALA A 44 9.62 -4.28 6.26
N ARG A 45 10.61 -4.46 7.13
CA ARG A 45 12.04 -4.42 6.75
C ARG A 45 12.48 -5.67 6.03
N ASP A 46 12.01 -6.83 6.50
CA ASP A 46 12.58 -8.12 6.12
C ASP A 46 11.80 -8.75 4.96
N VAL A 47 10.52 -8.40 4.80
CA VAL A 47 9.62 -8.99 3.80
C VAL A 47 9.13 -7.95 2.81
N LEU A 48 8.47 -6.88 3.29
CA LEU A 48 7.73 -5.97 2.41
C LEU A 48 8.64 -5.03 1.62
N LEU A 49 9.61 -4.41 2.28
CA LEU A 49 10.51 -3.42 1.67
C LEU A 49 11.39 -4.03 0.56
N PRO A 50 12.01 -5.22 0.73
CA PRO A 50 12.78 -5.85 -0.34
C PRO A 50 11.98 -6.06 -1.62
N GLU A 51 10.74 -6.55 -1.52
CA GLU A 51 9.86 -6.73 -2.68
C GLU A 51 9.40 -5.40 -3.27
N PHE A 52 9.02 -4.43 -2.43
CA PHE A 52 8.67 -3.09 -2.87
C PHE A 52 9.80 -2.45 -3.69
N LYS A 53 11.06 -2.62 -3.30
CA LYS A 53 12.22 -2.08 -4.02
C LYS A 53 12.47 -2.73 -5.38
N LYS A 54 11.95 -3.94 -5.64
CA LYS A 54 12.02 -4.59 -6.96
C LYS A 54 10.99 -4.05 -7.95
N GLN A 55 9.95 -3.36 -7.47
CA GLN A 55 8.90 -2.79 -8.33
C GLN A 55 9.46 -1.66 -9.24
N LYS A 56 8.75 -1.35 -10.34
CA LYS A 56 9.14 -0.25 -11.23
C LYS A 56 9.17 1.09 -10.44
N PRO A 57 10.16 1.98 -10.66
CA PRO A 57 10.26 3.24 -9.94
C PRO A 57 8.99 4.11 -10.00
N ILE A 58 8.29 4.11 -11.14
CA ILE A 58 7.03 4.86 -11.30
C ILE A 58 5.92 4.34 -10.38
N LEU A 59 5.86 3.02 -10.17
CA LEU A 59 4.91 2.41 -9.23
C LEU A 59 5.30 2.75 -7.79
N GLN A 60 6.59 2.67 -7.44
CA GLN A 60 7.07 3.07 -6.11
C GLN A 60 6.70 4.52 -5.77
N VAL A 61 6.78 5.44 -6.73
CA VAL A 61 6.36 6.84 -6.57
C VAL A 61 4.84 6.94 -6.38
N ALA A 62 4.05 6.20 -7.16
CA ALA A 62 2.59 6.18 -7.03
C ALA A 62 2.13 5.64 -5.65
N VAL A 63 2.74 4.54 -5.18
CA VAL A 63 2.52 3.95 -3.85
C VAL A 63 2.88 4.95 -2.76
N LYS A 64 4.07 5.55 -2.82
CA LYS A 64 4.52 6.55 -1.85
C LYS A 64 3.55 7.72 -1.74
N ASN A 65 3.18 8.32 -2.86
CA ASN A 65 2.27 9.47 -2.89
C ASN A 65 0.88 9.11 -2.35
N THR A 66 0.38 7.94 -2.72
CA THR A 66 -0.92 7.44 -2.25
C THR A 66 -0.91 7.19 -0.75
N LEU A 67 0.11 6.49 -0.24
CA LEU A 67 0.27 6.22 1.18
C LEU A 67 0.44 7.51 1.99
N ALA A 68 1.26 8.45 1.50
CA ALA A 68 1.42 9.76 2.11
C ALA A 68 0.10 10.51 2.21
N TYR A 69 -0.67 10.55 1.11
CA TYR A 69 -1.99 11.20 1.05
C TYR A 69 -2.96 10.62 2.06
N TYR A 70 -3.16 9.31 2.05
CA TYR A 70 -4.15 8.68 2.91
C TYR A 70 -3.76 8.63 4.40
N LEU A 71 -2.47 8.55 4.72
CA LEU A 71 -2.00 8.75 6.08
C LEU A 71 -2.19 10.20 6.55
N THR A 72 -2.08 11.18 5.66
CA THR A 72 -2.27 12.61 5.98
C THR A 72 -3.75 12.99 6.13
N TYR A 73 -4.63 12.39 5.33
CA TYR A 73 -6.07 12.67 5.30
C TYR A 73 -6.91 11.44 5.70
N PRO A 74 -7.05 11.13 7.00
CA PRO A 74 -7.58 9.85 7.50
C PRO A 74 -9.05 9.53 7.15
N LYS A 75 -9.81 10.47 6.58
CA LYS A 75 -11.20 10.25 6.14
C LYS A 75 -11.33 9.88 4.66
N LYS A 76 -10.21 9.82 3.94
CA LYS A 76 -10.17 9.62 2.49
C LYS A 76 -10.04 8.15 2.07
N VAL A 77 -9.65 7.27 2.99
CA VAL A 77 -9.60 5.83 2.76
C VAL A 77 -10.03 5.08 4.00
N ASN A 78 -10.59 3.89 3.81
CA ASN A 78 -10.80 2.94 4.87
C ASN A 78 -9.68 1.88 4.82
N PHE A 79 -8.65 2.05 5.65
CA PHE A 79 -7.54 1.10 5.73
C PHE A 79 -7.96 -0.29 6.22
N GLU A 80 -8.97 -0.39 7.08
CA GLU A 80 -9.50 -1.68 7.54
C GLU A 80 -10.14 -2.45 6.39
N SER A 81 -10.89 -1.75 5.53
CA SER A 81 -11.49 -2.36 4.33
C SER A 81 -10.42 -2.90 3.38
N ILE A 82 -9.32 -2.16 3.18
CA ILE A 82 -8.19 -2.61 2.35
C ILE A 82 -7.59 -3.86 2.98
N PHE A 83 -7.22 -3.79 4.26
CA PHE A 83 -6.60 -4.91 4.96
C PHE A 83 -7.44 -6.19 4.86
N ASN A 84 -8.74 -6.09 5.13
CA ASN A 84 -9.65 -7.24 5.09
C ASN A 84 -9.85 -7.81 3.67
N SER A 85 -9.71 -7.00 2.63
CA SER A 85 -9.83 -7.48 1.24
C SER A 85 -8.60 -8.25 0.75
N LEU A 86 -7.45 -8.10 1.42
CA LEU A 86 -6.19 -8.68 0.95
C LEU A 86 -5.95 -10.11 1.44
N LEU A 87 -6.81 -10.66 2.30
CA LEU A 87 -6.72 -12.03 2.81
C LEU A 87 -5.30 -12.33 3.35
N LEU A 88 -4.84 -11.50 4.29
CA LEU A 88 -3.48 -11.55 4.81
C LEU A 88 -3.31 -12.71 5.81
N PRO A 89 -2.13 -13.35 5.86
CA PRO A 89 -1.79 -14.42 6.81
C PRO A 89 -1.46 -13.90 8.22
N ILE A 90 -2.00 -12.73 8.58
CA ILE A 90 -1.83 -12.07 9.88
C ILE A 90 -3.20 -11.55 10.32
N GLU A 91 -3.40 -11.38 11.61
CA GLU A 91 -4.65 -10.84 12.15
C GLU A 91 -4.91 -9.40 11.66
N THR A 92 -6.18 -8.99 11.67
CA THR A 92 -6.54 -7.59 11.40
C THR A 92 -6.11 -6.69 12.56
N PRO A 93 -5.30 -5.63 12.33
CA PRO A 93 -4.92 -4.69 13.38
C PRO A 93 -6.14 -3.99 13.97
N SER A 94 -6.11 -3.73 15.27
CA SER A 94 -7.09 -2.85 15.93
C SER A 94 -7.09 -1.42 15.37
N ASN A 95 -5.95 -0.98 14.82
CA ASN A 95 -5.81 0.30 14.14
C ASN A 95 -4.97 0.17 12.86
N ALA A 96 -5.63 -0.16 11.75
CA ALA A 96 -4.98 -0.32 10.45
C ALA A 96 -4.18 0.92 10.02
N ARG A 97 -4.62 2.13 10.39
CA ARG A 97 -3.86 3.35 10.05
C ARG A 97 -2.51 3.41 10.75
N ILE A 98 -2.42 3.00 12.02
CA ILE A 98 -1.15 2.95 12.75
C ILE A 98 -0.22 1.88 12.13
N PHE A 99 -0.78 0.72 11.78
CA PHE A 99 -0.05 -0.32 11.05
C PHE A 99 0.62 0.24 9.77
N PHE A 100 -0.14 0.93 8.90
CA PHE A 100 0.42 1.55 7.69
C PHE A 100 1.39 2.71 7.98
N GLN A 101 1.23 3.41 9.11
CA GLN A 101 2.16 4.44 9.56
C GLN A 101 3.53 3.85 9.92
N TRP A 102 3.59 2.70 10.59
CA TRP A 102 4.87 2.02 10.87
C TRP A 102 5.55 1.53 9.61
N ILE A 103 4.79 1.05 8.62
CA ILE A 103 5.34 0.68 7.31
C ILE A 103 5.94 1.90 6.59
N TRP A 104 5.25 3.05 6.61
CA TRP A 104 5.79 4.30 6.05
C TRP A 104 7.17 4.64 6.64
N GLU A 105 7.31 4.53 7.97
CA GLU A 105 8.56 4.85 8.66
C GLU A 105 9.73 3.94 8.25
N VAL A 106 9.45 2.70 7.86
CA VAL A 106 10.46 1.77 7.35
C VAL A 106 10.75 2.01 5.87
N PHE A 107 9.73 2.27 5.05
CA PHE A 107 9.88 2.45 3.60
C PHE A 107 10.58 3.76 3.25
N PHE A 108 10.31 4.82 4.01
CA PHE A 108 10.75 6.19 3.74
C PHE A 108 11.39 6.82 4.99
N PRO A 109 12.53 6.28 5.46
CA PRO A 109 13.13 6.71 6.72
C PRO A 109 13.54 8.20 6.66
N GLY A 110 13.07 8.97 7.65
CA GLY A 110 13.34 10.40 7.75
C GLY A 110 12.50 11.29 6.82
N GLU A 111 11.62 10.71 6.00
CA GLU A 111 10.73 11.47 5.14
C GLU A 111 9.42 11.85 5.84
N SER A 112 8.99 13.10 5.64
CA SER A 112 7.69 13.56 6.12
C SER A 112 6.62 13.38 5.05
N LYS A 113 5.56 12.62 5.33
CA LYS A 113 4.37 12.51 4.45
C LYS A 113 3.64 13.84 4.22
N GLU A 114 3.89 14.84 5.06
CA GLU A 114 3.20 16.14 5.05
C GLU A 114 3.51 16.98 3.79
N TYR A 115 4.51 16.62 2.98
CA TYR A 115 4.75 17.29 1.69
C TYR A 115 3.49 17.30 0.82
N ILE A 116 2.64 16.28 0.95
CA ILE A 116 1.41 16.13 0.17
C ILE A 116 0.42 17.28 0.40
N LYS A 117 0.52 18.01 1.53
CA LYS A 117 -0.33 19.18 1.82
C LYS A 117 -0.06 20.36 0.89
N ASN A 118 1.11 20.41 0.28
CA ASN A 118 1.51 21.48 -0.62
C ASN A 118 1.29 21.10 -2.10
N GLU A 119 0.71 19.93 -2.36
CA GLU A 119 0.53 19.39 -3.70
C GLU A 119 -0.93 19.50 -4.15
N ILE A 120 -1.12 19.68 -5.45
CA ILE A 120 -2.45 19.53 -6.08
C ILE A 120 -2.66 18.04 -6.32
N VAL A 121 -3.60 17.43 -5.59
CA VAL A 121 -3.89 16.00 -5.65
C VAL A 121 -5.18 15.73 -6.43
N LYS A 122 -5.12 14.76 -7.35
CA LYS A 122 -6.28 14.17 -8.02
C LYS A 122 -6.48 12.75 -7.49
N GLU A 123 -7.65 12.48 -6.90
CA GLU A 123 -8.05 11.12 -6.57
C GLU A 123 -8.53 10.40 -7.84
N ASP A 124 -7.98 9.22 -8.09
CA ASP A 124 -8.37 8.29 -9.13
C ASP A 124 -8.85 6.99 -8.48
N PHE A 125 -9.91 6.41 -9.01
CA PHE A 125 -10.56 5.21 -8.49
C PHE A 125 -10.62 4.09 -9.53
N ASP A 126 -9.93 4.24 -10.66
CA ASP A 126 -9.81 3.17 -11.65
C ASP A 126 -8.96 2.02 -11.09
N VAL A 127 -9.58 0.86 -10.91
CA VAL A 127 -8.90 -0.35 -10.41
C VAL A 127 -7.79 -0.83 -11.37
N ASN A 128 -7.84 -0.44 -12.64
CA ASN A 128 -6.84 -0.77 -13.65
C ASN A 128 -5.68 0.25 -13.73
N ALA A 129 -5.69 1.31 -12.90
CA ALA A 129 -4.65 2.32 -12.90
C ALA A 129 -3.21 1.75 -12.79
N PRO A 130 -2.93 0.69 -12.01
CA PRO A 130 -1.61 0.06 -12.01
C PRO A 130 -1.24 -0.54 -13.35
N TYR A 131 -2.17 -1.22 -14.03
CA TYR A 131 -1.93 -1.78 -15.35
C TYR A 131 -1.52 -0.67 -16.33
N TYR A 132 -2.32 0.40 -16.43
CA TYR A 132 -2.02 1.55 -17.29
C TYR A 132 -0.67 2.21 -16.97
N LEU A 133 -0.35 2.36 -15.68
CA LEU A 133 0.92 2.91 -15.23
C LEU A 133 2.12 2.04 -15.66
N LEU A 134 1.94 0.72 -15.63
CA LEU A 134 3.01 -0.24 -15.90
C LEU A 134 3.20 -0.55 -17.39
N THR A 135 2.13 -0.45 -18.20
CA THR A 135 2.14 -0.75 -19.64
C THR A 135 2.19 0.50 -20.52
N GLY A 136 1.86 1.67 -19.97
CA GLY A 136 1.75 2.91 -20.75
C GLY A 136 0.53 2.93 -21.68
N THR A 137 -0.46 2.05 -21.48
CA THR A 137 -1.73 2.11 -22.22
C THR A 137 -2.66 3.10 -21.52
N ASP A 138 -3.09 4.15 -22.22
CA ASP A 138 -4.11 5.04 -21.69
C ASP A 138 -5.45 4.29 -21.61
N GLY A 139 -6.10 4.31 -20.42
CA GLY A 139 -7.38 3.64 -20.15
C GLY A 139 -8.59 4.13 -20.96
N TYR A 140 -8.36 5.03 -21.93
CA TYR A 140 -9.35 5.58 -22.85
C TYR A 140 -8.92 5.37 -24.32
N ASN A 141 -8.87 4.12 -24.77
CA ASN A 141 -8.98 3.80 -26.19
C ASN A 141 -10.30 3.06 -26.44
N THR A 142 -11.40 3.78 -26.26
CA THR A 142 -12.64 3.46 -26.97
C THR A 142 -12.70 4.40 -28.17
N PRO A 143 -12.49 3.92 -29.42
CA PRO A 143 -12.90 4.71 -30.56
C PRO A 143 -14.43 4.84 -30.49
N LEU A 144 -14.91 6.07 -30.34
CA LEU A 144 -16.31 6.37 -30.64
C LEU A 144 -16.49 6.16 -32.15
N ASN A 145 -17.07 5.01 -32.52
CA ASN A 145 -17.75 4.84 -33.79
C ASN A 145 -19.25 5.03 -33.57
#